data_AF-A0A7X8V7U6-F1
#
_entry.id   AF-A0A7X8V7U6-F1
#
_cell.length_a   1.000
_cell.length_b   1.000
_cell.length_c   1.000
_cell.angle_alpha   90.00
_cell.angle_beta   90.00
_cell.angle_gamma   90.00
#
_symmetry.space_group_name_H-M   'P 1'
#
loop_
_entity.id
_entity.type
_entity.pdbx_description
1 polymer ?
#
loop_
_entity_poly.entity_id
_entity_poly.type
_entity_poly.pdbx_seq_one_letter_code
_entity_poly.pdbx_strand_id
1 'polypeptide(L)'
;MDEKSLKKRIREIREELRLTQEEFAQELGIDSSTYWRLEDGRTRIISPYLYRIAEYAGLSIEELIVGKQIAKALEESQDYREKIESQRKFYESLLEEKDATIRNLNNYINTLQK
;
A
#
# COMPACT_ATOMS: atom_id res chain seq x y z
N MET A 1 0.01 -13.25 5.99
CA MET A 1 -1.43 -13.32 5.63
C MET A 1 -1.97 -14.65 6.12
N ASP A 2 -3.08 -14.67 6.88
CA ASP A 2 -3.71 -15.92 7.31
C ASP A 2 -4.62 -16.48 6.20
N GLU A 3 -4.95 -17.78 6.26
CA GLU A 3 -5.71 -18.44 5.18
C GLU A 3 -7.07 -17.77 4.90
N LYS A 4 -7.70 -17.19 5.94
CA LYS A 4 -8.97 -16.47 5.82
C LYS A 4 -8.85 -15.18 5.01
N SER A 5 -7.79 -14.39 5.23
CA SER A 5 -7.58 -13.15 4.47
C SER A 5 -7.21 -13.42 3.01
N LEU A 6 -6.49 -14.50 2.73
CA LEU A 6 -6.19 -14.92 1.36
C LEU A 6 -7.45 -15.35 0.60
N LYS A 7 -8.36 -16.11 1.22
CA LYS A 7 -9.65 -16.47 0.61
C LYS A 7 -10.51 -15.25 0.31
N LYS A 8 -10.55 -14.28 1.22
CA LYS A 8 -11.23 -13.00 0.99
C LYS A 8 -10.62 -12.25 -0.20
N ARG A 9 -9.30 -12.22 -0.29
CA ARG A 9 -8.58 -11.59 -1.41
C ARG A 9 -8.91 -12.24 -2.76
N ILE A 10 -9.00 -13.57 -2.82
CA ILE A 10 -9.39 -14.30 -4.04
C ILE A 10 -10.81 -13.89 -4.47
N ARG A 11 -11.73 -13.76 -3.52
CA ARG A 11 -13.08 -13.26 -3.78
C ARG A 11 -13.06 -11.83 -4.32
N GLU A 12 -12.30 -10.93 -3.68
CA GLU A 12 -12.17 -9.53 -4.11
C GLU A 12 -11.65 -9.45 -5.57
N ILE A 13 -10.64 -10.26 -5.92
CA ILE A 13 -10.11 -10.33 -7.29
C ILE A 13 -11.19 -10.79 -8.28
N ARG A 14 -11.95 -11.84 -7.96
CA ARG A 14 -13.06 -12.31 -8.80
C ARG A 14 -14.10 -11.20 -9.02
N GLU A 15 -14.46 -10.48 -7.97
CA GLU A 15 -15.43 -9.38 -8.01
C GLU A 15 -14.90 -8.18 -8.82
N GLU A 16 -13.62 -7.85 -8.70
CA GLU A 16 -12.95 -6.82 -9.52
C GLU A 16 -12.96 -7.18 -11.02
N LEU A 17 -12.82 -8.46 -11.33
CA LEU A 17 -12.93 -9.01 -12.69
C LEU A 17 -14.39 -9.16 -13.17
N ARG A 18 -15.37 -8.88 -12.30
CA ARG A 18 -16.82 -8.98 -12.55
C ARG A 18 -17.30 -10.38 -12.97
N LEU A 19 -16.67 -11.42 -12.43
CA LEU A 19 -17.00 -12.81 -12.75
C LEU A 19 -17.92 -13.44 -11.68
N THR A 20 -18.82 -14.32 -12.10
CA THR A 20 -19.51 -15.23 -11.18
C THR A 20 -18.55 -16.27 -10.61
N GLN A 21 -18.98 -16.97 -9.56
CA GLN A 21 -18.20 -18.07 -9.01
C GLN A 21 -18.07 -19.22 -10.01
N GLU A 22 -19.09 -19.50 -10.82
CA GLU A 22 -19.01 -20.53 -11.86
C GLU A 22 -18.03 -20.14 -12.97
N GLU A 23 -18.12 -18.90 -13.48
CA GLU A 23 -17.23 -18.40 -14.54
C GLU A 23 -15.77 -18.45 -14.09
N PHE A 24 -15.47 -17.96 -12.89
CA PHE A 24 -14.11 -17.96 -12.40
C PHE A 24 -13.60 -19.38 -12.07
N ALA A 25 -14.46 -20.27 -11.58
CA ALA A 25 -14.11 -21.68 -11.41
C ALA A 25 -13.75 -22.34 -12.75
N GLN A 26 -14.51 -22.05 -13.81
CA GLN A 26 -14.28 -22.56 -15.16
C GLN A 26 -12.93 -22.10 -15.71
N GLU A 27 -12.61 -20.81 -15.60
CA GLU A 27 -11.31 -20.25 -16.02
C GLU A 27 -10.14 -20.87 -15.24
N LEU A 28 -10.35 -21.10 -13.95
CA LEU A 28 -9.40 -21.78 -13.09
C LEU A 28 -9.39 -23.31 -13.27
N GLY A 29 -10.23 -23.88 -14.14
CA GLY A 29 -10.37 -25.32 -14.35
C GLY A 29 -10.65 -26.09 -13.05
N ILE A 30 -11.38 -25.48 -12.14
CA ILE A 30 -11.80 -26.03 -10.84
C ILE A 30 -13.30 -26.33 -10.94
N ASP A 31 -13.74 -27.44 -10.37
CA ASP A 31 -15.16 -27.71 -10.20
C ASP A 31 -15.84 -26.61 -9.37
N SER A 32 -16.99 -26.10 -9.81
CA SER A 32 -17.69 -24.98 -9.18
C SER A 32 -18.01 -25.24 -7.71
N SER A 33 -18.32 -26.49 -7.33
CA SER A 33 -18.56 -26.83 -5.91
C SER A 33 -17.28 -26.73 -5.07
N THR A 34 -16.13 -27.03 -5.67
CA THR A 34 -14.81 -26.90 -5.04
C THR A 34 -14.41 -25.45 -4.88
N TYR A 35 -14.66 -24.62 -5.90
CA TYR A 35 -14.42 -23.18 -5.83
C TYR A 35 -15.33 -22.50 -4.78
N TRP A 36 -16.61 -22.86 -4.74
CA TRP A 36 -17.54 -22.38 -3.72
C TRP A 36 -17.06 -22.69 -2.30
N ARG A 37 -16.64 -23.94 -2.04
CA ARG A 37 -16.09 -24.35 -0.73
C ARG A 37 -14.79 -23.63 -0.37
N LEU A 38 -14.00 -23.25 -1.37
CA LEU A 38 -12.78 -22.47 -1.17
C LEU A 38 -13.13 -21.07 -0.67
N GLU A 39 -14.04 -20.35 -1.34
CA GLU A 39 -14.46 -19.01 -0.92
C GLU A 39 -15.22 -19.01 0.42
N ASP A 40 -16.02 -20.05 0.69
CA ASP A 40 -16.76 -20.20 1.96
C ASP A 40 -15.87 -20.65 3.13
N GLY A 41 -14.57 -20.89 2.88
CA GLY A 41 -13.61 -21.25 3.93
C GLY A 41 -13.58 -22.74 4.30
N ARG A 42 -14.41 -23.57 3.65
CA ARG A 42 -14.55 -25.01 3.93
C ARG A 42 -13.47 -25.89 3.30
N THR A 43 -12.65 -25.35 2.40
CA THR A 43 -11.53 -26.08 1.77
C THR A 43 -10.25 -25.27 1.84
N ARG A 44 -9.11 -25.94 2.05
CA ARG A 44 -7.79 -25.31 2.02
C ARG A 44 -7.41 -24.88 0.61
N ILE A 45 -6.73 -23.75 0.50
CA ILE A 45 -6.16 -23.32 -0.77
C ILE A 45 -5.00 -24.28 -1.11
N ILE A 46 -5.11 -24.96 -2.26
CA ILE A 46 -4.05 -25.84 -2.76
C ILE A 46 -3.14 -25.00 -3.67
N SER A 47 -1.83 -25.10 -3.44
CA SER A 47 -0.78 -24.30 -4.10
C SER A 47 -0.91 -24.16 -5.63
N PRO A 48 -1.31 -25.17 -6.42
CA PRO A 48 -1.46 -25.02 -7.88
C PRO A 48 -2.54 -24.01 -8.30
N TYR A 49 -3.60 -23.84 -7.50
CA TYR A 49 -4.68 -22.91 -7.81
C TYR A 49 -4.27 -21.46 -7.56
N LEU A 50 -3.39 -21.21 -6.60
CA LEU A 50 -2.82 -19.88 -6.34
C LEU A 50 -2.08 -19.34 -7.57
N TYR A 51 -1.27 -20.17 -8.22
CA TYR A 51 -0.55 -19.78 -9.45
C TYR A 51 -1.51 -19.44 -10.58
N ARG A 52 -2.56 -20.24 -10.78
CA ARG A 52 -3.56 -19.98 -11.82
C ARG A 52 -4.38 -18.72 -11.56
N ILE A 53 -4.74 -18.47 -10.30
CA ILE A 53 -5.43 -17.23 -9.88
C ILE A 53 -4.53 -16.03 -10.13
N ALA A 54 -3.26 -16.11 -9.74
CA ALA A 54 -2.29 -15.02 -9.94
C ALA A 54 -2.09 -14.74 -11.43
N GLU A 55 -1.85 -15.78 -12.23
CA GLU A 55 -1.70 -15.69 -13.69
C GLU A 55 -2.94 -15.07 -14.35
N TYR A 56 -4.14 -15.54 -14.02
CA TYR A 56 -5.39 -15.01 -14.58
C TYR A 56 -5.62 -13.54 -14.17
N ALA A 57 -5.27 -13.19 -12.94
CA ALA A 57 -5.38 -11.82 -12.43
C ALA A 57 -4.25 -10.90 -12.90
N GLY A 58 -3.24 -11.41 -13.61
CA GLY A 58 -2.05 -10.63 -13.99
C GLY A 58 -1.19 -10.19 -12.81
N LEU A 59 -1.19 -10.96 -11.73
CA LEU A 59 -0.47 -10.68 -10.49
C LEU A 59 0.67 -11.69 -10.29
N SER A 60 1.71 -11.26 -9.58
CA SER A 60 2.65 -12.18 -8.92
C SER A 60 1.99 -12.89 -7.73
N ILE A 61 2.55 -14.03 -7.34
CA ILE A 61 2.14 -14.74 -6.11
C ILE A 61 2.29 -13.84 -4.89
N GLU A 62 3.36 -13.04 -4.86
CA GLU A 62 3.63 -12.07 -3.80
C GLU A 62 2.51 -11.03 -3.74
N GLU A 63 2.10 -10.44 -4.86
CA GLU A 63 1.00 -9.46 -4.90
C GLU A 63 -0.35 -10.06 -4.50
N LEU A 64 -0.59 -11.32 -4.86
CA LEU A 64 -1.77 -12.08 -4.45
C LEU A 64 -1.79 -12.34 -2.93
N ILE A 65 -0.64 -12.69 -2.33
CA ILE A 65 -0.49 -13.03 -0.91
C ILE A 65 -0.30 -11.79 -0.01
N VAL A 66 0.19 -10.69 -0.54
CA VAL A 66 0.47 -9.48 0.25
C VAL A 66 -0.73 -8.53 0.23
N GLY A 67 -1.44 -8.46 -0.89
CA GLY A 67 -2.66 -7.69 -1.03
C GLY A 67 -2.48 -6.16 -1.14
N LYS A 68 -3.57 -5.46 -1.44
CA LYS A 68 -3.66 -3.98 -1.62
C LYS A 68 -3.32 -3.18 -0.34
N GLN A 69 -3.26 -3.83 0.83
CA GLN A 69 -2.97 -3.16 2.10
C GLN A 69 -1.56 -2.57 2.13
N ILE A 70 -0.57 -3.21 1.52
CA ILE A 70 0.77 -2.64 1.43
C ILE A 70 0.81 -1.48 0.44
N ALA A 71 0.18 -1.59 -0.74
CA ALA A 71 0.15 -0.50 -1.71
C ALA A 71 -0.47 0.78 -1.11
N LYS A 72 -1.61 0.65 -0.40
CA LYS A 72 -2.25 1.76 0.31
C LYS A 72 -1.39 2.29 1.45
N ALA A 73 -0.78 1.42 2.25
CA ALA A 73 0.12 1.83 3.33
C ALA A 73 1.40 2.50 2.80
N LEU A 74 1.90 2.11 1.63
CA LEU A 74 3.04 2.72 0.95
C LEU A 74 2.68 4.10 0.40
N GLU A 75 1.51 4.24 -0.22
CA GLU A 75 0.99 5.51 -0.72
C GLU A 75 0.74 6.49 0.43
N GLU A 76 0.09 6.05 1.51
CA GLU A 76 -0.06 6.82 2.75
C GLU A 76 1.33 7.19 3.32
N SER A 77 2.28 6.24 3.36
CA SER A 77 3.65 6.50 3.82
C SER A 77 4.41 7.50 2.94
N GLN A 78 4.15 7.53 1.63
CA GLN A 78 4.71 8.54 0.72
C GLN A 78 4.15 9.93 1.02
N ASP A 79 2.83 10.07 1.14
CA ASP A 79 2.18 11.34 1.51
C ASP A 79 2.70 11.89 2.85
N TYR A 80 2.83 11.04 3.88
CA TYR A 80 3.41 11.45 5.15
C TYR A 80 4.86 11.91 5.03
N ARG A 81 5.68 11.25 4.20
CA ARG A 81 7.06 11.66 3.96
C ARG A 81 7.14 13.02 3.27
N GLU A 82 6.31 13.28 2.28
CA GLU A 82 6.26 14.56 1.59
C GLU A 82 5.83 15.70 2.52
N LYS A 83 4.84 15.45 3.39
CA LYS A 83 4.42 16.40 4.43
C LYS A 83 5.54 16.71 5.43
N ILE A 84 6.26 15.70 5.91
CA ILE A 84 7.40 15.89 6.81
C ILE A 84 8.51 16.71 6.12
N GLU A 85 8.80 16.40 4.86
CA GLU A 85 9.86 17.08 4.09
C GLU A 85 9.51 18.57 3.83
N SER A 86 8.26 18.86 3.45
CA SER A 86 7.80 20.24 3.25
C SER A 86 7.86 21.05 4.55
N GLN A 87 7.42 20.46 5.67
CA GLN A 87 7.48 21.10 6.97
C GLN A 87 8.93 21.35 7.42
N ARG A 88 9.83 20.38 7.20
CA ARG A 88 11.28 20.54 7.47
C ARG A 88 11.84 21.74 6.70
N LYS A 89 11.62 21.81 5.39
CA LYS A 89 12.10 22.92 4.55
C LYS A 89 11.59 24.28 5.00
N PHE A 90 10.33 24.34 5.43
CA PHE A 90 9.76 25.57 6.00
C PHE A 90 10.50 26.01 7.27
N TYR A 91 10.75 25.07 8.20
CA TYR A 91 11.47 25.40 9.43
C TYR A 91 12.94 25.74 9.19
N GLU A 92 13.61 25.10 8.24
CA GLU A 92 14.98 25.44 7.83
C GLU A 92 15.05 26.88 7.32
N SER A 93 14.14 27.29 6.43
CA SER A 93 14.07 28.67 5.94
C SER A 93 13.80 29.69 7.06
N LEU A 94 12.92 29.37 8.00
CA LEU A 94 12.61 30.25 9.13
C LEU A 94 13.82 30.40 10.07
N LEU A 95 14.59 29.33 10.28
CA LEU A 95 15.81 29.37 11.08
C LEU A 95 16.89 30.23 10.42
N GLU A 96 17.09 30.08 9.11
CA GLU A 96 18.05 30.91 8.36
C GLU A 96 17.73 32.41 8.44
N GLU A 97 16.44 32.76 8.34
CA GLU A 97 15.98 34.15 8.48
C GLU A 97 16.22 34.70 9.90
N LYS A 98 15.97 33.87 10.92
CA LYS A 98 16.26 34.22 12.32
C LYS A 98 17.75 34.42 12.55
N ASP A 99 18.60 33.57 12.01
CA ASP A 99 20.05 33.68 12.11
C ASP A 99 20.58 34.91 11.38
N ALA A 100 20.01 35.27 10.23
CA ALA A 100 20.31 36.52 9.54
C ALA A 100 19.93 37.75 10.39
N THR A 101 18.75 37.71 11.00
CA THR A 101 18.27 38.78 11.89
C THR A 101 19.17 38.94 13.11
N ILE A 102 19.56 37.85 13.76
CA ILE A 102 20.48 37.86 14.90
C ILE A 102 21.84 38.45 14.50
N ARG A 103 22.38 38.05 13.34
CA ARG A 103 23.63 38.64 12.82
C ARG A 103 23.51 40.15 12.63
N ASN A 104 22.41 40.61 12.03
CA ASN A 104 22.19 42.04 11.80
C ASN A 104 22.07 42.82 13.12
N LEU A 105 21.33 42.29 14.10
CA LEU A 105 21.19 42.90 15.42
C LEU A 105 22.52 42.98 16.16
N ASN A 106 23.33 41.92 16.13
CA ASN A 106 24.65 41.91 16.75
C ASN A 106 25.58 42.96 16.11
N ASN A 107 25.56 43.08 14.78
CA ASN A 107 26.32 44.11 14.07
C ASN A 107 25.89 45.51 14.51
N TYR A 108 24.58 45.76 14.63
CA TYR A 108 24.06 47.04 15.08
C TYR A 108 24.49 47.36 16.53
N ILE A 109 24.35 46.41 17.46
CA ILE A 109 24.79 46.59 18.85
C ILE A 109 26.28 46.96 18.91
N ASN A 110 27.13 46.27 18.14
CA ASN A 110 28.56 46.56 18.07
C ASN A 110 28.87 47.97 17.55
N THR A 111 28.02 48.54 16.69
CA THR A 111 28.19 49.94 16.24
C THR A 111 27.82 50.98 17.29
N LEU A 112 26.89 50.65 18.20
CA LEU A 112 26.46 51.55 19.27
C LEU A 112 27.37 51.51 20.52
N GLN A 113 28.17 50.46 20.67
CA GLN A 113 29.11 50.29 21.78
C GLN A 113 30.51 50.89 21.50
N LYS A 114 30.70 51.56 20.36
CA LYS A 114 31.89 52.37 20.03
C LYS A 114 31.66 53.83 20.38
#